data_AF-A0A7G6YN74-F1
#
_entry.id   AF-A0A7G6YN74-F1
#
_cell.length_a   1.000
_cell.length_b   1.000
_cell.length_c   1.000
_cell.angle_alpha   90.00
_cell.angle_beta   90.00
_cell.angle_gamma   90.00
#
_symmetry.space_group_name_H-M   'P 1'
#
loop_
_entity.id
_entity.type
_entity.pdbx_description
1 polymer ?
#
loop_
_entity_poly.entity_id
_entity_poly.type
_entity_poly.pdbx_seq_one_letter_code
_entity_poly.pdbx_strand_id
1 'polypeptide(L)'
;MIRTYTRWLGCLLLSGLLACSSADKEEPEPIVDTFWSNSAYGYCPQLMTRTALEESVTVLPARAMHQTGKIYLWGKYIFINELYEGLHIIDNQDPSKPKPIGFLRVPGNVDLAIQNNYLYVDNGPDLVTLDVSNIQAPRITSRVRNAFRELLPPMGYVAYNCASTRPENTVVVGWQHVDIPAPGGSTPFPGLWDRGVFFSNSAGTASAAPGNLTGKSGSLARFTILNQMLYTVDNQSLRLFDLRTPSSPVAGAKIELAFGVETIFPYDHYLFLGTQRGMYIFDAATPQAPRQVSYYQHVVSCDPVVVDGNYAYVTLRSGRFCGGGPNQLQVIDLTALDKPRLAQTYPMTGPQGLGVDNGQLFVCDSDGLKTFSTQQTPQLTLQEHFQVKVTDVIPHAGLLLAIGADGLYQYRYTGTKLEQLSLLPITPLP
;
A
#
# COMPACT_ATOMS: atom_id res chain seq x y z
N MET A 1 -61.54 -39.86 -38.14
CA MET A 1 -61.42 -39.14 -39.43
C MET A 1 -60.42 -38.00 -39.22
N ILE A 2 -59.24 -38.06 -39.83
CA ILE A 2 -58.86 -37.32 -41.06
C ILE A 2 -58.77 -35.81 -40.77
N ARG A 3 -57.56 -35.30 -40.46
CA ARG A 3 -56.70 -34.40 -41.31
C ARG A 3 -57.37 -33.05 -41.64
N THR A 4 -56.70 -31.90 -41.50
CA THR A 4 -55.47 -31.52 -42.25
C THR A 4 -54.50 -30.58 -41.51
N TYR A 5 -53.28 -30.48 -42.06
CA TYR A 5 -52.18 -29.61 -41.63
C TYR A 5 -52.27 -28.20 -42.24
N THR A 6 -51.68 -27.21 -41.56
CA THR A 6 -50.87 -26.17 -42.23
C THR A 6 -49.64 -25.83 -41.39
N ARG A 7 -48.47 -25.71 -42.03
CA ARG A 7 -47.18 -25.35 -41.41
C ARG A 7 -46.97 -23.84 -41.44
N TRP A 8 -46.26 -23.28 -40.45
CA TRP A 8 -45.31 -22.19 -40.65
C TRP A 8 -44.08 -22.40 -39.74
N LEU A 9 -42.88 -22.33 -40.34
CA LEU A 9 -41.61 -22.19 -39.63
C LEU A 9 -41.34 -20.68 -39.42
N GLY A 10 -40.65 -20.31 -38.35
CA GLY A 10 -40.07 -18.97 -38.26
C GLY A 10 -39.44 -18.61 -36.91
N CYS A 11 -38.13 -18.34 -36.94
CA CYS A 11 -37.37 -17.49 -36.00
C CYS A 11 -37.27 -17.90 -34.51
N LEU A 12 -36.14 -18.55 -34.23
CA LEU A 12 -35.23 -18.23 -33.13
C LEU A 12 -35.43 -16.85 -32.46
N LEU A 13 -35.46 -16.84 -31.13
CA LEU A 13 -34.86 -15.78 -30.31
C LEU A 13 -34.34 -16.40 -29.01
N LEU A 14 -33.04 -16.67 -28.93
CA LEU A 14 -32.36 -16.90 -27.66
C LEU A 14 -32.29 -15.56 -26.92
N SER A 15 -33.19 -15.34 -25.97
CA SER A 15 -33.01 -14.27 -24.97
C SER A 15 -31.97 -14.72 -23.94
N GLY A 16 -30.69 -14.63 -24.32
CA GLY A 16 -29.60 -14.74 -23.37
C GLY A 16 -29.74 -13.67 -22.29
N LEU A 17 -29.96 -14.09 -21.04
CA LEU A 17 -29.91 -13.20 -19.89
C LEU A 17 -28.46 -12.78 -19.67
N LEU A 18 -28.06 -11.72 -20.37
CA LEU A 18 -26.94 -10.87 -19.98
C LEU A 18 -27.30 -10.27 -18.62
N ALA A 19 -26.90 -10.97 -17.56
CA ALA A 19 -26.71 -10.36 -16.27
C ALA A 19 -25.55 -9.36 -16.39
N CYS A 20 -25.86 -8.15 -16.85
CA CYS A 20 -25.03 -7.00 -16.58
C CYS A 20 -24.95 -6.87 -15.06
N SER A 21 -23.86 -7.34 -14.46
CA SER A 21 -23.45 -6.82 -13.17
C SER A 21 -23.33 -5.31 -13.34
N SER A 22 -24.19 -4.57 -12.65
CA SER A 22 -23.99 -3.15 -12.43
C SER A 22 -22.74 -3.01 -11.57
N ALA A 23 -21.56 -2.95 -12.20
CA ALA A 23 -20.38 -2.42 -11.55
C ALA A 23 -20.76 -1.02 -11.04
N ASP A 24 -20.60 -0.80 -9.74
CA ASP A 24 -21.23 0.31 -9.03
C ASP A 24 -20.85 1.65 -9.69
N LYS A 25 -21.84 2.27 -10.33
CA LYS A 25 -21.71 3.57 -11.00
C LYS A 25 -21.92 4.75 -10.06
N GLU A 26 -22.06 4.49 -8.77
CA GLU A 26 -22.11 5.55 -7.78
C GLU A 26 -20.74 6.23 -7.76
N GLU A 27 -20.75 7.57 -7.89
CA GLU A 27 -19.57 8.35 -7.55
C GLU A 27 -19.25 8.09 -6.07
N PRO A 28 -17.97 7.97 -5.68
CA PRO A 28 -17.61 7.77 -4.29
C PRO A 28 -18.23 8.90 -3.47
N GLU A 29 -19.15 8.55 -2.56
CA GLU A 29 -19.89 9.56 -1.82
C GLU A 29 -18.92 10.53 -1.14
N PRO A 30 -19.13 11.86 -1.31
CA PRO A 30 -18.28 12.84 -0.65
C PRO A 30 -18.34 12.59 0.86
N ILE A 31 -17.18 12.68 1.52
CA ILE A 31 -17.06 12.41 2.96
C ILE A 31 -17.95 13.38 3.75
N VAL A 32 -19.16 12.94 4.10
CA VAL A 32 -20.13 13.69 4.92
C VAL A 32 -19.86 13.56 6.43
N ASP A 33 -19.04 12.60 6.84
CA ASP A 33 -18.46 12.51 8.20
C ASP A 33 -17.31 13.54 8.36
N THR A 34 -17.59 14.83 8.20
CA THR A 34 -16.63 15.90 8.47
C THR A 34 -16.55 16.19 9.97
N PHE A 35 -15.51 15.64 10.62
CA PHE A 35 -15.21 16.00 12.01
C PHE A 35 -14.49 17.34 12.06
N TRP A 36 -15.22 18.37 12.51
CA TRP A 36 -14.69 19.72 12.73
C TRP A 36 -13.63 19.69 13.83
N SER A 37 -12.37 19.84 13.43
CA SER A 37 -11.23 19.91 14.34
C SER A 37 -11.03 21.34 14.84
N ASN A 38 -11.13 21.56 16.15
CA ASN A 38 -10.66 22.77 16.85
C ASN A 38 -9.14 22.71 17.16
N SER A 39 -8.37 21.89 16.44
CA SER A 39 -6.91 21.89 16.53
C SER A 39 -6.33 23.16 15.88
N ALA A 40 -5.09 23.51 16.23
CA ALA A 40 -4.36 24.61 15.61
C ALA A 40 -3.99 24.36 14.13
N TYR A 41 -4.40 23.23 13.56
CA TYR A 41 -4.17 22.82 12.18
C TYR A 41 -5.29 21.88 11.69
N GLY A 42 -5.38 21.72 10.38
CA GLY A 42 -6.24 20.74 9.72
C GLY A 42 -5.81 20.55 8.27
N TYR A 43 -6.65 19.86 7.47
CA TYR A 43 -6.35 19.59 6.07
C TYR A 43 -7.44 20.10 5.14
N CYS A 44 -7.01 20.67 4.01
CA CYS A 44 -7.87 21.12 2.92
C CYS A 44 -7.80 20.13 1.75
N PRO A 45 -8.93 19.74 1.14
CA PRO A 45 -8.93 18.81 0.03
C PRO A 45 -8.34 19.47 -1.22
N GLN A 46 -7.37 18.82 -1.85
CA GLN A 46 -6.90 19.18 -3.18
C GLN A 46 -7.85 18.53 -4.18
N LEU A 47 -8.71 19.33 -4.80
CA LEU A 47 -9.76 18.87 -5.71
C LEU A 47 -9.33 18.93 -7.18
N MET A 48 -9.72 17.94 -7.96
CA MET A 48 -9.52 17.87 -9.42
C MET A 48 -10.82 17.44 -10.10
N THR A 49 -11.18 18.04 -11.24
CA THR A 49 -12.35 17.58 -12.02
C THR A 49 -12.10 16.20 -12.62
N ARG A 50 -13.14 15.39 -12.86
CA ARG A 50 -12.98 14.06 -13.46
C ARG A 50 -12.26 14.10 -14.81
N THR A 51 -12.60 15.03 -15.69
CA THR A 51 -11.91 15.20 -16.98
C THR A 51 -10.42 15.47 -16.78
N ALA A 52 -10.07 16.40 -15.88
CA ALA A 52 -8.67 16.71 -15.60
C ALA A 52 -7.92 15.53 -14.97
N LEU A 53 -8.57 14.74 -14.10
CA LEU A 53 -8.00 13.52 -13.52
C LEU A 53 -7.68 12.48 -14.60
N GLU A 54 -8.59 12.29 -15.55
CA GLU A 54 -8.44 11.25 -16.58
C GLU A 54 -7.30 11.54 -17.55
N GLU A 55 -7.07 12.82 -17.82
CA GLU A 55 -5.96 13.35 -18.64
C GLU A 55 -4.68 13.64 -17.81
N SER A 56 -4.71 13.44 -16.49
CA SER A 56 -3.65 13.94 -15.59
C SER A 56 -2.33 13.14 -15.59
N VAL A 57 -2.38 11.89 -16.05
CA VAL A 57 -1.28 10.92 -15.91
C VAL A 57 -0.29 11.10 -17.04
N THR A 58 0.93 11.52 -16.71
CA THR A 58 1.95 11.90 -17.70
C THR A 58 3.38 11.72 -17.18
N VAL A 59 4.34 11.59 -18.09
CA VAL A 59 5.77 11.47 -17.78
C VAL A 59 6.40 12.85 -17.81
N LEU A 60 7.08 13.22 -16.74
CA LEU A 60 7.86 14.44 -16.59
C LEU A 60 9.35 14.11 -16.49
N PRO A 61 10.26 15.06 -16.77
CA PRO A 61 11.68 14.93 -16.45
C PRO A 61 11.90 14.60 -14.96
N ALA A 62 13.03 13.96 -14.65
CA ALA A 62 13.42 13.70 -13.27
C ALA A 62 13.48 15.02 -12.47
N ARG A 63 12.98 14.99 -11.22
CA ARG A 63 12.92 16.14 -10.31
C ARG A 63 13.40 15.74 -8.91
N ALA A 64 13.57 16.72 -8.03
CA ALA A 64 13.90 16.46 -6.64
C ALA A 64 12.76 15.73 -5.91
N MET A 65 13.11 14.95 -4.89
CA MET A 65 12.16 14.28 -4.00
C MET A 65 11.88 15.17 -2.79
N HIS A 66 10.62 15.26 -2.33
CA HIS A 66 10.21 16.21 -1.30
C HIS A 66 9.52 15.58 -0.08
N GLN A 67 8.45 14.81 -0.30
CA GLN A 67 7.61 14.17 0.70
C GLN A 67 7.31 12.71 0.26
N THR A 68 8.36 11.88 0.30
CA THR A 68 8.29 10.52 -0.26
C THR A 68 7.40 9.59 0.56
N GLY A 69 6.42 8.99 -0.11
CA GLY A 69 5.79 7.74 0.26
C GLY A 69 6.56 6.53 -0.29
N LYS A 70 5.82 5.46 -0.58
CA LYS A 70 6.29 4.06 -0.65
C LYS A 70 7.41 3.82 -1.67
N ILE A 71 8.38 2.99 -1.28
CA ILE A 71 9.41 2.47 -2.19
C ILE A 71 8.98 1.13 -2.80
N TYR A 72 9.46 0.86 -4.02
CA TYR A 72 9.14 -0.35 -4.77
C TYR A 72 10.32 -0.72 -5.68
N LEU A 73 10.72 -2.00 -5.70
CA LEU A 73 11.81 -2.52 -6.52
C LEU A 73 11.26 -3.43 -7.61
N TRP A 74 11.44 -3.08 -8.88
CA TRP A 74 11.04 -3.92 -10.01
C TRP A 74 12.21 -4.14 -10.98
N GLY A 75 12.74 -5.36 -10.97
CA GLY A 75 13.95 -5.70 -11.72
C GLY A 75 15.11 -4.79 -11.30
N LYS A 76 15.56 -3.95 -12.24
CA LYS A 76 16.62 -2.95 -12.01
C LYS A 76 16.11 -1.52 -11.74
N TYR A 77 14.79 -1.31 -11.61
CA TYR A 77 14.21 0.00 -11.38
C TYR A 77 13.70 0.15 -9.95
N ILE A 78 13.91 1.32 -9.37
CA ILE A 78 13.28 1.72 -8.12
C ILE A 78 12.23 2.77 -8.44
N PHE A 79 11.06 2.60 -7.86
CA PHE A 79 10.01 3.61 -7.80
C PHE A 79 9.90 4.13 -6.37
N ILE A 80 9.71 5.44 -6.24
CA ILE A 80 9.44 6.10 -4.95
C ILE A 80 8.22 6.97 -5.15
N ASN A 81 7.14 6.69 -4.43
CA ASN A 81 5.97 7.54 -4.44
C ASN A 81 6.31 8.91 -3.85
N GLU A 82 5.91 9.97 -4.53
CA GLU A 82 5.82 11.34 -4.01
C GLU A 82 4.36 11.54 -3.61
N LEU A 83 4.10 11.73 -2.32
CA LEU A 83 2.75 11.56 -1.78
C LEU A 83 1.74 12.45 -2.52
N TYR A 84 0.69 11.84 -3.07
CA TYR A 84 -0.35 12.48 -3.87
C TYR A 84 0.07 13.06 -5.24
N GLU A 85 1.36 13.03 -5.60
CA GLU A 85 1.84 13.61 -6.86
C GLU A 85 2.18 12.57 -7.94
N GLY A 86 2.66 11.38 -7.55
CA GLY A 86 3.05 10.31 -8.49
C GLY A 86 4.28 9.53 -8.06
N LEU A 87 5.08 9.06 -9.03
CA LEU A 87 6.22 8.16 -8.82
C LEU A 87 7.52 8.73 -9.41
N HIS A 88 8.56 8.87 -8.59
CA HIS A 88 9.94 9.01 -9.05
C HIS A 88 10.41 7.69 -9.66
N ILE A 89 11.08 7.75 -10.81
CA ILE A 89 11.61 6.57 -11.51
C ILE A 89 13.14 6.64 -11.51
N ILE A 90 13.79 5.61 -10.96
CA ILE A 90 15.24 5.51 -10.83
C ILE A 90 15.73 4.25 -11.55
N ASP A 91 16.65 4.42 -12.51
CA ASP A 91 17.44 3.31 -13.05
C ASP A 91 18.53 2.94 -12.06
N ASN A 92 18.44 1.73 -11.52
CA ASN A 92 19.30 1.18 -10.49
C ASN A 92 20.17 0.02 -10.98
N GLN A 93 20.55 0.03 -12.27
CA GLN A 93 21.47 -0.96 -12.84
C GLN A 93 22.83 -1.00 -12.13
N ASP A 94 23.27 0.13 -11.57
CA ASP A 94 24.43 0.25 -10.69
C ASP A 94 23.96 0.89 -9.36
N PRO A 95 23.73 0.10 -8.29
CA PRO A 95 23.29 0.62 -7.00
C PRO A 95 24.29 1.56 -6.30
N SER A 96 25.54 1.64 -6.77
CA SER A 96 26.49 2.68 -6.31
C SER A 96 26.32 4.02 -7.03
N LYS A 97 25.62 4.03 -8.17
CA LYS A 97 25.36 5.20 -9.03
C LYS A 97 23.92 5.16 -9.59
N PRO A 98 22.89 5.13 -8.72
CA PRO A 98 21.50 5.18 -9.15
C PRO A 98 21.22 6.46 -9.94
N LYS A 99 20.36 6.37 -10.96
CA LYS A 99 20.05 7.49 -11.85
C LYS A 99 18.56 7.78 -11.82
N PRO A 100 18.11 8.91 -11.24
CA PRO A 100 16.77 9.44 -11.49
C PRO A 100 16.61 9.68 -13.00
N ILE A 101 15.64 9.01 -13.63
CA ILE A 101 15.43 9.05 -15.09
C ILE A 101 14.11 9.73 -15.49
N GLY A 102 13.15 9.85 -14.59
CA GLY A 102 11.87 10.50 -14.85
C GLY A 102 11.00 10.59 -13.61
N PHE A 103 9.88 11.31 -13.75
CA PHE A 103 8.81 11.34 -12.76
C PHE A 103 7.47 11.06 -13.46
N LEU A 104 6.82 9.95 -13.13
CA LEU A 104 5.47 9.66 -13.60
C LEU A 104 4.49 10.40 -12.69
N ARG A 105 3.92 11.50 -13.19
CA ARG A 105 2.89 12.26 -12.47
C ARG A 105 1.58 11.46 -12.47
N VAL A 106 1.07 11.19 -11.28
CA VAL A 106 -0.21 10.51 -11.03
C VAL A 106 -0.86 11.19 -9.81
N PRO A 107 -1.73 12.19 -9.99
CA PRO A 107 -2.40 12.86 -8.88
C PRO A 107 -3.20 11.90 -8.01
N GLY A 108 -3.12 12.07 -6.70
CA GLY A 108 -3.76 11.18 -5.73
C GLY A 108 -3.10 9.80 -5.62
N ASN A 109 -1.87 9.63 -6.10
CA ASN A 109 -1.15 8.37 -5.96
C ASN A 109 -0.56 8.19 -4.55
N VAL A 110 -0.77 7.00 -3.98
CA VAL A 110 -0.25 6.53 -2.68
C VAL A 110 0.31 5.11 -2.78
N ASP A 111 -0.27 4.26 -3.63
CA ASP A 111 0.08 2.86 -3.77
C ASP A 111 0.42 2.46 -5.22
N LEU A 112 1.22 1.39 -5.34
CA LEU A 112 1.57 0.79 -6.62
C LEU A 112 1.85 -0.71 -6.50
N ALA A 113 1.64 -1.42 -7.60
CA ALA A 113 2.20 -2.75 -7.82
C ALA A 113 2.62 -2.91 -9.29
N ILE A 114 3.61 -3.76 -9.57
CA ILE A 114 4.09 -4.03 -10.93
C ILE A 114 4.22 -5.53 -11.15
N GLN A 115 3.58 -6.04 -12.21
CA GLN A 115 3.77 -7.40 -12.71
C GLN A 115 4.11 -7.37 -14.19
N ASN A 116 5.20 -8.05 -14.55
CA ASN A 116 5.81 -7.98 -15.87
C ASN A 116 6.01 -6.51 -16.26
N ASN A 117 5.46 -6.09 -17.39
CA ASN A 117 5.54 -4.71 -17.87
C ASN A 117 4.33 -3.86 -17.48
N TYR A 118 3.48 -4.29 -16.54
CA TYR A 118 2.26 -3.55 -16.19
C TYR A 118 2.35 -3.00 -14.77
N LEU A 119 2.33 -1.67 -14.69
CA LEU A 119 2.27 -0.87 -13.46
C LEU A 119 0.80 -0.54 -13.16
N TYR A 120 0.36 -0.89 -11.97
CA TYR A 120 -0.96 -0.62 -11.42
C TYR A 120 -0.82 0.42 -10.32
N VAL A 121 -1.50 1.55 -10.44
CA VAL A 121 -1.43 2.68 -9.49
C VAL A 121 -2.82 3.21 -9.17
N ASP A 122 -3.00 3.73 -7.96
CA ASP A 122 -4.12 4.62 -7.66
C ASP A 122 -3.90 6.00 -8.29
N ASN A 123 -5.00 6.60 -8.74
CA ASN A 123 -5.06 7.96 -9.28
C ASN A 123 -6.30 8.64 -8.68
N GLY A 124 -6.19 8.99 -7.39
CA GLY A 124 -7.36 9.29 -6.57
C GLY A 124 -8.22 8.02 -6.39
N PRO A 125 -9.53 8.04 -6.65
CA PRO A 125 -10.40 6.87 -6.49
C PRO A 125 -10.29 5.83 -7.62
N ASP A 126 -9.49 6.09 -8.67
CA ASP A 126 -9.39 5.22 -9.84
C ASP A 126 -8.14 4.32 -9.77
N LEU A 127 -8.24 3.11 -10.34
CA LEU A 127 -7.07 2.27 -10.64
C LEU A 127 -6.65 2.50 -12.09
N VAL A 128 -5.43 2.97 -12.31
CA VAL A 128 -4.84 3.17 -13.64
C VAL A 128 -3.78 2.11 -13.90
N THR A 129 -3.77 1.57 -15.12
CA THR A 129 -2.81 0.57 -15.58
C THR A 129 -1.95 1.15 -16.70
N LEU A 130 -0.63 1.08 -16.54
CA LEU A 130 0.35 1.55 -17.51
C LEU A 130 1.21 0.39 -18.00
N ASP A 131 1.37 0.27 -19.32
CA ASP A 131 2.46 -0.49 -19.92
C ASP A 131 3.76 0.31 -19.75
N VAL A 132 4.69 -0.23 -18.99
CA VAL A 132 6.03 0.30 -18.68
C VAL A 132 7.16 -0.49 -19.35
N SER A 133 6.85 -1.29 -20.38
CA SER A 133 7.85 -2.00 -21.21
C SER A 133 8.90 -1.05 -21.79
N ASN A 134 8.51 0.19 -22.09
CA ASN A 134 9.41 1.33 -22.23
C ASN A 134 9.21 2.29 -21.06
N ILE A 135 10.07 2.20 -20.05
CA ILE A 135 10.02 3.03 -18.83
C ILE A 135 10.18 4.54 -19.08
N GLN A 136 10.70 4.94 -20.24
CA GLN A 136 10.82 6.35 -20.65
C GLN A 136 9.54 6.89 -21.30
N ALA A 137 8.64 6.01 -21.74
CA ALA A 137 7.35 6.37 -22.32
C ALA A 137 6.21 5.41 -21.88
N PRO A 138 5.92 5.28 -20.57
CA PRO A 138 4.74 4.59 -20.06
C PRO A 138 3.46 4.94 -20.82
N ARG A 139 2.64 3.93 -21.14
CA ARG A 139 1.39 4.11 -21.89
C ARG A 139 0.22 3.61 -21.06
N ILE A 140 -0.77 4.47 -20.81
CA ILE A 140 -2.02 4.04 -20.16
C ILE A 140 -2.70 3.00 -21.05
N THR A 141 -3.07 1.87 -20.46
CA THR A 141 -3.73 0.75 -21.15
C THR A 141 -5.17 0.56 -20.68
N SER A 142 -5.45 0.81 -19.41
CA SER A 142 -6.80 0.82 -18.85
C SER A 142 -6.94 1.74 -17.65
N ARG A 143 -8.21 2.09 -17.34
CA ARG A 143 -8.63 2.79 -16.13
C ARG A 143 -9.89 2.12 -15.58
N VAL A 144 -9.86 1.64 -14.35
CA VAL A 144 -11.05 1.22 -13.60
C VAL A 144 -11.46 2.40 -12.74
N ARG A 145 -12.50 3.13 -13.17
CA ARG A 145 -13.05 4.27 -12.42
C ARG A 145 -13.63 3.80 -11.08
N ASN A 146 -13.48 4.61 -10.04
CA ASN A 146 -14.03 4.35 -8.70
C ASN A 146 -13.64 2.97 -8.12
N ALA A 147 -12.47 2.46 -8.51
CA ALA A 147 -11.89 1.22 -7.98
C ALA A 147 -11.74 1.26 -6.45
N PHE A 148 -11.46 2.44 -5.91
CA PHE A 148 -11.19 2.71 -4.50
C PHE A 148 -12.17 3.72 -3.93
N ARG A 149 -12.31 3.72 -2.60
CA ARG A 149 -12.90 4.86 -1.90
C ARG A 149 -12.00 6.09 -2.11
N GLU A 150 -12.61 7.27 -2.17
CA GLU A 150 -11.88 8.53 -2.22
C GLU A 150 -10.90 8.70 -1.04
N LEU A 151 -9.78 9.37 -1.31
CA LEU A 151 -8.70 9.65 -0.35
C LEU A 151 -9.24 10.38 0.90
N LEU A 152 -9.17 9.69 2.04
CA LEU A 152 -9.51 10.27 3.34
C LEU A 152 -8.53 11.38 3.74
N PRO A 153 -8.96 12.40 4.52
CA PRO A 153 -8.05 13.36 5.11
C PRO A 153 -7.11 12.66 6.10
N PRO A 154 -5.84 13.09 6.21
CA PRO A 154 -4.96 12.67 7.29
C PRO A 154 -5.65 12.85 8.65
N MET A 155 -5.74 11.74 9.38
CA MET A 155 -6.28 11.69 10.75
C MET A 155 -7.74 12.15 10.89
N GLY A 156 -8.51 12.21 9.80
CA GLY A 156 -9.91 12.63 9.82
C GLY A 156 -10.14 14.15 9.87
N TYR A 157 -9.09 14.98 9.94
CA TYR A 157 -9.22 16.41 10.26
C TYR A 157 -9.37 17.29 9.02
N VAL A 158 -10.62 17.56 8.62
CA VAL A 158 -10.92 18.60 7.62
C VAL A 158 -10.87 19.98 8.29
N ALA A 159 -10.14 20.92 7.71
CA ALA A 159 -10.06 22.29 8.21
C ALA A 159 -11.38 23.04 7.94
N TYR A 160 -11.91 23.73 8.96
CA TYR A 160 -13.27 24.31 8.88
C TYR A 160 -13.43 25.36 7.77
N ASN A 161 -12.36 26.11 7.49
CA ASN A 161 -12.27 27.12 6.43
C ASN A 161 -12.20 26.51 5.02
N CYS A 162 -12.03 25.20 4.91
CA CYS A 162 -11.98 24.45 3.65
C CYS A 162 -13.20 23.55 3.43
N ALA A 163 -14.17 23.54 4.35
CA ALA A 163 -15.45 22.86 4.22
C ALA A 163 -16.47 23.67 3.37
N SER A 164 -16.01 24.29 2.27
CA SER A 164 -16.86 25.00 1.32
C SER A 164 -17.65 24.01 0.43
N THR A 165 -18.60 24.52 -0.35
CA THR A 165 -19.30 23.70 -1.35
C THR A 165 -18.33 23.15 -2.38
N ARG A 166 -18.01 21.86 -2.25
CA ARG A 166 -17.28 21.06 -3.23
C ARG A 166 -17.93 21.20 -4.61
N PRO A 167 -17.19 21.60 -5.66
CA PRO A 167 -17.74 21.65 -7.01
C PRO A 167 -18.15 20.24 -7.48
N GLU A 168 -19.26 20.16 -8.22
CA GLU A 168 -19.73 18.91 -8.84
C GLU A 168 -18.65 18.27 -9.71
N ASN A 169 -18.70 16.93 -9.86
CA ASN A 169 -17.82 16.18 -10.75
C ASN A 169 -16.31 16.38 -10.45
N THR A 170 -15.97 16.58 -9.17
CA THR A 170 -14.59 16.64 -8.65
C THR A 170 -14.25 15.44 -7.79
N VAL A 171 -12.96 15.13 -7.65
CA VAL A 171 -12.39 14.16 -6.70
C VAL A 171 -11.30 14.79 -5.86
N VAL A 172 -11.08 14.23 -4.67
CA VAL A 172 -9.89 14.48 -3.87
C VAL A 172 -8.70 13.74 -4.46
N VAL A 173 -7.66 14.50 -4.83
CA VAL A 173 -6.36 13.99 -5.32
C VAL A 173 -5.22 14.25 -4.33
N GLY A 174 -5.53 14.69 -3.11
CA GLY A 174 -4.54 14.97 -2.08
C GLY A 174 -5.11 15.86 -0.97
N TRP A 175 -4.30 16.10 0.06
CA TRP A 175 -4.69 16.90 1.22
C TRP A 175 -3.56 17.84 1.61
N GLN A 176 -3.84 19.14 1.57
CA GLN A 176 -2.90 20.18 1.96
C GLN A 176 -3.04 20.47 3.47
N HIS A 177 -1.93 20.40 4.21
CA HIS A 177 -1.88 20.87 5.60
C HIS A 177 -2.10 22.39 5.65
N VAL A 178 -2.95 22.85 6.56
CA VAL A 178 -3.14 24.27 6.85
C VAL A 178 -3.13 24.52 8.35
N ASP A 179 -2.45 25.59 8.75
CA ASP A 179 -2.57 26.11 10.11
C ASP A 179 -3.93 26.81 10.26
N ILE A 180 -4.60 26.54 11.36
CA ILE A 180 -5.90 27.12 11.69
C ILE A 180 -5.66 28.16 12.80
N PRO A 181 -5.90 29.46 12.54
CA PRO A 181 -5.84 30.48 13.58
C PRO A 181 -6.81 30.11 14.70
N ALA A 182 -6.29 29.88 15.90
CA ALA A 182 -7.09 29.36 17.00
C ALA A 182 -8.28 30.29 17.30
N PRO A 183 -9.54 29.81 17.22
CA PRO A 183 -10.64 30.55 17.82
C PRO A 183 -10.36 30.64 19.33
N GLY A 184 -10.51 31.83 19.90
CA GLY A 184 -10.12 32.13 21.28
C GLY A 184 -10.93 31.34 22.32
N GLY A 185 -10.52 30.11 22.59
CA GLY A 185 -11.20 29.19 23.50
C GLY A 185 -10.70 27.75 23.36
N SER A 186 -9.71 27.38 24.18
CA SER A 186 -9.32 25.98 24.34
C SER A 186 -10.44 25.18 24.99
N THR A 187 -10.99 24.21 24.26
CA THR A 187 -11.93 23.20 24.80
C THR A 187 -11.23 21.84 24.84
N PRO A 188 -10.79 21.35 26.02
CA PRO A 188 -10.08 20.09 26.14
C PRO A 188 -11.04 18.97 26.56
N PHE A 189 -11.65 18.24 25.62
CA PHE A 189 -12.55 17.13 25.94
C PHE A 189 -12.47 15.96 24.93
N PRO A 190 -12.95 14.74 25.28
CA PRO A 190 -12.08 13.57 25.14
C PRO A 190 -12.67 12.45 24.28
N GLY A 191 -11.90 12.01 23.28
CA GLY A 191 -12.08 10.75 22.57
C GLY A 191 -13.27 10.70 21.60
N LEU A 192 -13.01 10.22 20.38
CA LEU A 192 -13.86 9.28 19.65
C LEU A 192 -13.05 8.73 18.45
N TRP A 193 -12.46 7.57 18.71
CA TRP A 193 -11.94 6.48 17.87
C TRP A 193 -11.92 6.58 16.32
N ASP A 194 -10.81 6.05 15.78
CA ASP A 194 -10.70 5.31 14.51
C ASP A 194 -11.15 6.02 13.22
N ARG A 195 -10.19 6.68 12.53
CA ARG A 195 -10.12 6.78 11.05
C ARG A 195 -8.86 7.48 10.54
N GLY A 196 -8.13 6.80 9.64
CA GLY A 196 -7.20 7.44 8.70
C GLY A 196 -5.76 7.56 9.17
N VAL A 197 -5.06 6.43 9.36
CA VAL A 197 -3.61 6.45 9.58
C VAL A 197 -2.84 6.23 8.27
N PHE A 198 -1.92 7.15 8.03
CA PHE A 198 -1.05 7.23 6.88
C PHE A 198 0.34 6.79 7.31
N PHE A 199 0.81 5.68 6.76
CA PHE A 199 2.17 5.21 7.00
C PHE A 199 2.97 5.27 5.72
N SER A 200 4.13 5.89 5.83
CA SER A 200 5.21 5.82 4.87
C SER A 200 6.15 4.66 5.21
N ASN A 201 6.09 3.62 4.36
CA ASN A 201 7.25 2.84 3.91
C ASN A 201 7.82 1.78 4.92
N SER A 202 7.64 0.49 4.59
CA SER A 202 8.34 -0.75 5.07
C SER A 202 8.26 -1.81 3.94
N ALA A 203 8.89 -3.01 3.93
CA ALA A 203 9.02 -3.92 2.74
C ALA A 203 8.38 -5.33 2.69
N GLY A 204 7.94 -5.80 1.49
CA GLY A 204 7.26 -7.10 1.26
C GLY A 204 7.39 -7.74 -0.14
N THR A 205 7.26 -9.08 -0.23
CA THR A 205 7.57 -9.89 -1.43
C THR A 205 6.33 -10.39 -2.18
N ALA A 206 5.96 -9.79 -3.30
CA ALA A 206 4.86 -10.30 -4.13
C ALA A 206 5.22 -11.62 -4.85
N SER A 207 4.48 -12.70 -4.59
CA SER A 207 4.74 -14.03 -5.17
C SER A 207 4.07 -14.21 -6.54
N ALA A 208 4.89 -14.34 -7.57
CA ALA A 208 4.44 -14.53 -8.95
C ALA A 208 4.31 -16.02 -9.31
N ALA A 209 3.36 -16.35 -10.20
CA ALA A 209 3.38 -17.63 -10.89
C ALA A 209 4.70 -17.79 -11.70
N PRO A 210 5.28 -19.01 -11.82
CA PRO A 210 6.59 -19.21 -12.44
C PRO A 210 6.71 -18.56 -13.83
N GLY A 211 7.70 -17.69 -14.00
CA GLY A 211 8.00 -16.99 -15.24
C GLY A 211 7.57 -15.51 -15.31
N ASN A 212 6.83 -15.00 -14.32
CA ASN A 212 6.46 -13.57 -14.27
C ASN A 212 7.44 -12.74 -13.40
N LEU A 213 7.82 -11.55 -13.87
CA LEU A 213 8.64 -10.59 -13.12
C LEU A 213 7.73 -9.64 -12.33
N THR A 214 7.40 -10.01 -11.10
CA THR A 214 6.71 -9.10 -10.15
C THR A 214 7.73 -8.34 -9.31
N GLY A 215 7.46 -7.08 -8.97
CA GLY A 215 8.34 -6.30 -8.10
C GLY A 215 8.19 -6.61 -6.61
N LYS A 216 9.24 -6.32 -5.83
CA LYS A 216 9.23 -6.35 -4.36
C LYS A 216 8.70 -5.01 -3.85
N SER A 217 7.61 -5.08 -3.11
CA SER A 217 6.82 -3.94 -2.64
C SER A 217 7.25 -3.51 -1.25
N GLY A 218 6.44 -2.62 -0.68
CA GLY A 218 6.38 -2.43 0.75
C GLY A 218 5.75 -3.60 1.56
N SER A 219 5.96 -3.65 2.87
CA SER A 219 5.08 -4.19 3.95
C SER A 219 4.29 -3.07 4.63
N LEU A 220 4.49 -1.81 4.23
CA LEU A 220 3.47 -0.76 4.28
C LEU A 220 2.75 -0.65 2.92
N ALA A 221 2.97 -1.59 1.98
CA ALA A 221 2.18 -1.69 0.77
C ALA A 221 0.73 -2.04 1.13
N ARG A 222 -0.21 -1.43 0.40
CA ARG A 222 -1.61 -1.82 0.41
C ARG A 222 -2.02 -2.53 -0.88
N PHE A 223 -1.16 -2.52 -1.90
CA PHE A 223 -1.32 -3.28 -3.14
C PHE A 223 -0.34 -4.44 -3.15
N THR A 224 -0.80 -5.63 -3.50
CA THR A 224 0.09 -6.76 -3.77
C THR A 224 -0.46 -7.68 -4.86
N ILE A 225 0.44 -8.39 -5.54
CA ILE A 225 0.08 -9.29 -6.65
C ILE A 225 0.44 -10.72 -6.28
N LEU A 226 -0.56 -11.59 -6.33
CA LEU A 226 -0.43 -13.02 -6.08
C LEU A 226 -1.31 -13.79 -7.07
N ASN A 227 -0.76 -14.79 -7.74
CA ASN A 227 -1.49 -15.70 -8.65
C ASN A 227 -2.37 -15.02 -9.72
N GLN A 228 -1.84 -13.97 -10.39
CA GLN A 228 -2.56 -13.16 -11.41
C GLN A 228 -3.79 -12.41 -10.86
N MET A 229 -3.76 -12.07 -9.58
CA MET A 229 -4.69 -11.13 -8.96
C MET A 229 -3.91 -9.98 -8.34
N LEU A 230 -4.39 -8.76 -8.53
CA LEU A 230 -4.05 -7.62 -7.70
C LEU A 230 -5.03 -7.60 -6.52
N TYR A 231 -4.48 -7.70 -5.31
CA TYR A 231 -5.19 -7.49 -4.06
C TYR A 231 -4.85 -6.10 -3.54
N THR A 232 -5.86 -5.31 -3.22
CA THR A 232 -5.68 -3.99 -2.61
C THR A 232 -6.46 -3.90 -1.32
N VAL A 233 -5.88 -3.31 -0.28
CA VAL A 233 -6.57 -3.07 1.00
C VAL A 233 -6.80 -1.58 1.24
N ASP A 234 -8.03 -1.25 1.63
CA ASP A 234 -8.35 0.02 2.30
C ASP A 234 -8.72 -0.26 3.76
N ASN A 235 -8.99 0.79 4.55
CA ASN A 235 -9.28 0.65 5.99
C ASN A 235 -10.46 -0.29 6.30
N GLN A 236 -11.31 -0.63 5.32
CA GLN A 236 -12.55 -1.38 5.54
C GLN A 236 -12.75 -2.54 4.56
N SER A 237 -11.86 -2.76 3.59
CA SER A 237 -12.06 -3.81 2.60
C SER A 237 -10.80 -4.32 1.92
N LEU A 238 -10.84 -5.61 1.56
CA LEU A 238 -9.94 -6.25 0.61
C LEU A 238 -10.64 -6.29 -0.75
N ARG A 239 -10.09 -5.60 -1.75
CA ARG A 239 -10.62 -5.53 -3.13
C ARG A 239 -9.70 -6.29 -4.06
N LEU A 240 -10.31 -6.96 -5.05
CA LEU A 240 -9.63 -7.83 -5.99
C LEU A 240 -9.74 -7.28 -7.41
N PHE A 241 -8.67 -7.40 -8.20
CA PHE A 241 -8.68 -7.13 -9.63
C PHE A 241 -7.98 -8.27 -10.39
N ASP A 242 -8.67 -8.79 -11.41
CA ASP A 242 -8.23 -9.89 -12.25
C ASP A 242 -7.18 -9.46 -13.26
N LEU A 243 -6.00 -10.10 -13.24
CA LEU A 243 -4.86 -9.80 -14.12
C LEU A 243 -4.62 -10.89 -15.18
N ARG A 244 -5.61 -11.73 -15.52
CA ARG A 244 -5.52 -12.65 -16.68
C ARG A 244 -5.31 -11.90 -17.99
N THR A 245 -5.76 -10.65 -18.05
CA THR A 245 -5.39 -9.65 -19.06
C THR A 245 -4.68 -8.50 -18.36
N PRO A 246 -3.35 -8.54 -18.15
CA PRO A 246 -2.62 -7.55 -17.36
C PRO A 246 -2.78 -6.09 -17.84
N SER A 247 -3.01 -5.87 -19.13
CA SER A 247 -3.25 -4.54 -19.72
C SER A 247 -4.67 -3.99 -19.50
N SER A 248 -5.56 -4.76 -18.88
CA SER A 248 -6.95 -4.37 -18.64
C SER A 248 -7.53 -5.13 -17.44
N PRO A 249 -7.14 -4.79 -16.20
CA PRO A 249 -7.66 -5.44 -15.01
C PRO A 249 -9.17 -5.33 -14.89
N VAL A 250 -9.82 -6.40 -14.44
CA VAL A 250 -11.27 -6.43 -14.21
C VAL A 250 -11.53 -6.45 -12.71
N ALA A 251 -12.34 -5.52 -12.20
CA ALA A 251 -12.76 -5.51 -10.81
C ALA A 251 -13.50 -6.81 -10.45
N GLY A 252 -13.04 -7.46 -9.38
CA GLY A 252 -13.59 -8.69 -8.83
C GLY A 252 -14.33 -8.44 -7.51
N ALA A 253 -14.16 -9.35 -6.55
CA ALA A 253 -14.82 -9.23 -5.25
C ALA A 253 -14.29 -8.05 -4.42
N LYS A 254 -15.20 -7.40 -3.68
CA LYS A 254 -14.90 -6.58 -2.50
C LYS A 254 -15.32 -7.38 -1.27
N ILE A 255 -14.36 -7.66 -0.39
CA ILE A 255 -14.58 -8.33 0.89
C ILE A 255 -14.53 -7.25 1.97
N GLU A 256 -15.65 -6.98 2.63
CA GLU A 256 -15.69 -6.07 3.77
C GLU A 256 -14.92 -6.66 4.96
N LEU A 257 -14.13 -5.82 5.63
CA LEU A 257 -13.30 -6.14 6.78
C LEU A 257 -13.72 -5.25 7.94
N ALA A 258 -13.67 -5.78 9.16
CA ALA A 258 -14.32 -5.14 10.29
C ALA A 258 -13.57 -3.89 10.81
N PHE A 259 -12.24 -3.84 10.70
CA PHE A 259 -11.39 -2.80 11.29
C PHE A 259 -10.17 -2.45 10.43
N GLY A 260 -9.66 -1.23 10.62
CA GLY A 260 -8.58 -0.59 9.87
C GLY A 260 -7.42 -1.49 9.43
N VAL A 261 -7.48 -1.99 8.19
CA VAL A 261 -6.32 -2.62 7.53
C VAL A 261 -5.35 -1.54 7.08
N GLU A 262 -4.09 -1.72 7.44
CA GLU A 262 -3.02 -0.78 7.19
C GLU A 262 -2.09 -1.27 6.09
N THR A 263 -1.93 -2.60 5.97
CA THR A 263 -0.91 -3.27 5.16
C THR A 263 -1.39 -4.60 4.56
N ILE A 264 -0.72 -5.07 3.50
CA ILE A 264 -0.87 -6.43 2.96
C ILE A 264 0.49 -7.02 2.56
N PHE A 265 0.78 -8.22 3.04
CA PHE A 265 1.98 -9.00 2.72
C PHE A 265 1.57 -10.40 2.24
N PRO A 266 1.93 -10.82 1.01
CA PRO A 266 1.70 -12.18 0.57
C PRO A 266 2.88 -13.09 0.94
N TYR A 267 2.58 -14.34 1.28
CA TYR A 267 3.59 -15.39 1.46
C TYR A 267 3.01 -16.75 1.06
N ASP A 268 3.71 -17.49 0.19
CA ASP A 268 3.15 -18.65 -0.51
C ASP A 268 1.81 -18.29 -1.18
N HIS A 269 0.70 -18.94 -0.81
CA HIS A 269 -0.64 -18.65 -1.29
C HIS A 269 -1.50 -17.91 -0.25
N TYR A 270 -0.90 -17.39 0.81
CA TYR A 270 -1.59 -16.64 1.87
C TYR A 270 -1.38 -15.13 1.75
N LEU A 271 -2.35 -14.37 2.27
CA LEU A 271 -2.29 -12.93 2.44
C LEU A 271 -2.38 -12.60 3.94
N PHE A 272 -1.40 -11.85 4.44
CA PHE A 272 -1.32 -11.38 5.81
C PHE A 272 -1.63 -9.88 5.80
N LEU A 273 -2.76 -9.50 6.39
CA LEU A 273 -3.25 -8.13 6.39
C LEU A 273 -3.06 -7.54 7.79
N GLY A 274 -2.06 -6.67 7.96
CA GLY A 274 -1.82 -5.99 9.22
C GLY A 274 -2.89 -4.93 9.48
N THR A 275 -3.38 -4.87 10.72
CA THR A 275 -4.42 -3.94 11.17
C THR A 275 -4.03 -3.34 12.50
N GLN A 276 -4.72 -2.28 12.91
CA GLN A 276 -4.45 -1.65 14.20
C GLN A 276 -4.60 -2.53 15.44
N ARG A 277 -5.27 -3.68 15.32
CA ARG A 277 -5.73 -4.50 16.45
C ARG A 277 -5.38 -5.97 16.32
N GLY A 278 -4.73 -6.34 15.22
CA GLY A 278 -4.53 -7.73 14.83
C GLY A 278 -4.04 -7.88 13.40
N MET A 279 -3.88 -9.12 12.99
CA MET A 279 -3.54 -9.50 11.62
C MET A 279 -4.59 -10.50 11.11
N TYR A 280 -5.23 -10.20 9.99
CA TYR A 280 -6.01 -11.20 9.29
C TYR A 280 -5.08 -12.12 8.50
N ILE A 281 -5.40 -13.42 8.49
CA ILE A 281 -4.75 -14.41 7.62
C ILE A 281 -5.80 -14.90 6.63
N PHE A 282 -5.56 -14.70 5.33
CA PHE A 282 -6.42 -15.17 4.24
C PHE A 282 -5.69 -16.22 3.40
N ASP A 283 -6.36 -17.33 3.11
CA ASP A 283 -5.99 -18.29 2.07
C ASP A 283 -6.43 -17.74 0.72
N ALA A 284 -5.49 -17.57 -0.21
CA ALA A 284 -5.70 -17.10 -1.58
C ALA A 284 -5.30 -18.16 -2.63
N ALA A 285 -5.31 -19.45 -2.29
CA ALA A 285 -5.15 -20.57 -3.23
C ALA A 285 -6.23 -20.59 -4.32
N THR A 286 -7.41 -20.04 -4.04
CA THR A 286 -8.43 -19.68 -5.05
C THR A 286 -8.41 -18.15 -5.22
N PRO A 287 -7.70 -17.59 -6.22
CA PRO A 287 -7.35 -16.16 -6.19
C PRO A 287 -8.55 -15.19 -6.28
N GLN A 288 -9.64 -15.62 -6.92
CA GLN A 288 -10.87 -14.85 -7.05
C GLN A 288 -11.77 -14.87 -5.80
N ALA A 289 -11.49 -15.75 -4.86
CA ALA A 289 -12.32 -16.00 -3.67
C ALA A 289 -11.46 -16.36 -2.45
N PRO A 290 -10.57 -15.45 -2.00
CA PRO A 290 -9.74 -15.69 -0.83
C PRO A 290 -10.61 -15.83 0.42
N ARG A 291 -10.21 -16.72 1.33
CA ARG A 291 -11.00 -17.11 2.50
C ARG A 291 -10.23 -16.77 3.76
N GLN A 292 -10.87 -16.08 4.70
CA GLN A 292 -10.25 -15.83 6.00
C GLN A 292 -10.04 -17.16 6.73
N VAL A 293 -8.79 -17.43 7.11
CA VAL A 293 -8.39 -18.60 7.91
C VAL A 293 -8.53 -18.28 9.39
N SER A 294 -8.01 -17.13 9.81
CA SER A 294 -8.07 -16.67 11.20
C SER A 294 -7.87 -15.15 11.31
N TYR A 295 -7.90 -14.66 12.55
CA TYR A 295 -7.50 -13.32 12.92
C TYR A 295 -6.66 -13.41 14.21
N TYR A 296 -5.39 -13.03 14.14
CA TYR A 296 -4.52 -12.91 15.31
C TYR A 296 -4.78 -11.55 15.96
N GLN A 297 -5.27 -11.50 17.19
CA GLN A 297 -5.52 -10.23 17.89
C GLN A 297 -4.32 -9.83 18.77
N HIS A 298 -3.89 -8.57 18.69
CA HIS A 298 -2.89 -7.96 19.57
C HIS A 298 -3.40 -6.67 20.23
N VAL A 299 -2.52 -6.01 20.97
CA VAL A 299 -2.77 -4.68 21.56
C VAL A 299 -2.85 -3.62 20.46
N VAL A 300 -3.63 -2.54 20.68
CA VAL A 300 -3.82 -1.51 19.66
C VAL A 300 -2.49 -0.82 19.36
N SER A 301 -2.03 -0.96 18.12
CA SER A 301 -0.73 -0.47 17.64
C SER A 301 -0.72 -0.33 16.11
N CYS A 302 0.40 0.07 15.51
CA CYS A 302 0.52 0.32 14.07
C CYS A 302 1.52 -0.65 13.45
N ASP A 303 1.02 -1.59 12.64
CA ASP A 303 1.60 -2.93 12.56
C ASP A 303 1.84 -3.38 11.12
N PRO A 304 2.99 -3.03 10.51
CA PRO A 304 3.48 -3.74 9.34
C PRO A 304 3.91 -5.16 9.73
N VAL A 305 3.62 -6.08 8.82
CA VAL A 305 3.94 -7.50 8.94
C VAL A 305 4.84 -7.95 7.80
N VAL A 306 5.84 -8.77 8.13
CA VAL A 306 6.57 -9.58 7.14
C VAL A 306 6.61 -11.04 7.59
N VAL A 307 6.55 -11.97 6.64
CA VAL A 307 6.50 -13.41 6.91
C VAL A 307 7.71 -14.11 6.30
N ASP A 308 8.33 -15.01 7.07
CA ASP A 308 9.40 -15.91 6.62
C ASP A 308 9.21 -17.29 7.26
N GLY A 309 8.92 -18.29 6.42
CA GLY A 309 8.60 -19.65 6.84
C GLY A 309 7.38 -19.70 7.76
N ASN A 310 7.55 -20.33 8.92
CA ASN A 310 6.48 -20.54 9.91
C ASN A 310 6.29 -19.35 10.87
N TYR A 311 6.82 -18.15 10.55
CA TYR A 311 6.76 -17.02 11.46
C TYR A 311 6.43 -15.69 10.76
N ALA A 312 5.56 -14.91 11.40
CA ALA A 312 5.40 -13.49 11.11
C ALA A 312 6.22 -12.66 12.10
N TYR A 313 6.83 -11.59 11.59
CA TYR A 313 7.44 -10.53 12.36
C TYR A 313 6.55 -9.31 12.25
N VAL A 314 6.22 -8.71 13.39
CA VAL A 314 5.29 -7.57 13.48
C VAL A 314 5.90 -6.51 14.40
N THR A 315 6.05 -5.29 13.92
CA THR A 315 6.49 -4.16 14.75
C THR A 315 5.30 -3.38 15.28
N LEU A 316 5.19 -3.29 16.60
CA LEU A 316 4.19 -2.51 17.29
C LEU A 316 4.80 -1.16 17.69
N ARG A 317 4.19 -0.07 17.20
CA ARG A 317 4.55 1.31 17.51
C ARG A 317 3.49 2.00 18.37
N SER A 318 3.94 2.66 19.44
CA SER A 318 3.15 3.56 20.28
C SER A 318 3.08 4.98 19.69
N GLY A 319 1.99 5.70 19.95
CA GLY A 319 1.89 7.12 19.59
C GLY A 319 0.45 7.61 19.49
N ARG A 320 0.24 8.93 19.37
CA ARG A 320 -1.12 9.55 19.40
C ARG A 320 -2.13 8.95 18.43
N PHE A 321 -1.69 8.34 17.33
CA PHE A 321 -2.52 7.77 16.26
C PHE A 321 -2.49 6.23 16.23
N CYS A 322 -1.64 5.61 17.04
CA CYS A 322 -1.34 4.19 17.07
C CYS A 322 -1.74 3.53 18.40
N GLY A 323 -2.69 4.13 19.11
CA GLY A 323 -3.01 3.72 20.49
C GLY A 323 -1.83 3.85 21.46
N GLY A 324 -2.04 3.31 22.66
CA GLY A 324 -1.08 3.32 23.77
C GLY A 324 -0.32 2.01 23.97
N GLY A 325 -0.20 1.17 22.92
CA GLY A 325 0.56 -0.08 22.98
C GLY A 325 2.06 0.13 23.28
N PRO A 326 2.79 -0.90 23.71
CA PRO A 326 4.25 -0.85 23.88
C PRO A 326 4.98 -0.78 22.52
N ASN A 327 6.13 -0.12 22.50
CA ASN A 327 7.08 -0.19 21.38
C ASN A 327 7.82 -1.54 21.41
N GLN A 328 7.55 -2.43 20.46
CA GLN A 328 8.14 -3.78 20.46
C GLN A 328 8.11 -4.44 19.08
N LEU A 329 8.96 -5.43 18.86
CA LEU A 329 8.88 -6.40 17.77
C LEU A 329 8.30 -7.70 18.34
N GLN A 330 7.21 -8.19 17.76
CA GLN A 330 6.64 -9.51 18.04
C GLN A 330 7.07 -10.52 16.98
N VAL A 331 7.31 -11.75 17.41
CA VAL A 331 7.44 -12.95 16.59
C VAL A 331 6.21 -13.81 16.82
N ILE A 332 5.42 -14.03 15.77
CA ILE A 332 4.19 -14.83 15.81
C ILE A 332 4.47 -16.17 15.15
N ASP A 333 4.21 -17.27 15.86
CA ASP A 333 4.24 -18.62 15.32
C ASP A 333 2.99 -18.88 14.47
N LEU A 334 3.21 -19.23 13.21
CA LEU A 334 2.23 -19.50 12.16
C LEU A 334 2.12 -20.99 11.82
N THR A 335 2.77 -21.88 12.57
CA THR A 335 2.71 -23.34 12.34
C THR A 335 1.27 -23.89 12.31
N ALA A 336 0.35 -23.21 13.01
CA ALA A 336 -1.09 -23.41 12.91
C ALA A 336 -1.77 -22.10 12.50
N LEU A 337 -2.03 -21.91 11.20
CA LEU A 337 -2.61 -20.67 10.65
C LEU A 337 -4.05 -20.40 11.12
N ASP A 338 -4.78 -21.40 11.63
CA ASP A 338 -6.08 -21.22 12.28
C ASP A 338 -5.96 -20.64 13.71
N LYS A 339 -4.79 -20.82 14.35
CA LYS A 339 -4.49 -20.44 15.75
C LYS A 339 -3.07 -19.86 15.87
N PRO A 340 -2.74 -18.77 15.15
CA PRO A 340 -1.47 -18.08 15.29
C PRO A 340 -1.26 -17.61 16.74
N ARG A 341 -0.02 -17.68 17.24
CA ARG A 341 0.29 -17.39 18.65
C ARG A 341 1.56 -16.56 18.79
N LEU A 342 1.58 -15.66 19.78
CA LEU A 342 2.81 -14.96 20.15
C LEU A 342 3.86 -15.96 20.62
N ALA A 343 5.01 -15.99 19.94
CA ALA A 343 6.14 -16.85 20.26
C ALA A 343 7.22 -16.13 21.06
N GLN A 344 7.50 -14.86 20.73
CA GLN A 344 8.48 -14.03 21.43
C GLN A 344 8.20 -12.53 21.24
N THR A 345 8.66 -11.71 22.19
CA THR A 345 8.60 -10.24 22.11
C THR A 345 9.97 -9.63 22.40
N TYR A 346 10.34 -8.60 21.64
CA TYR A 346 11.57 -7.83 21.82
C TYR A 346 11.24 -6.35 22.01
N PRO A 347 11.74 -5.66 23.06
CA PRO A 347 11.51 -4.23 23.22
C PRO A 347 12.17 -3.43 22.10
N MET A 348 11.51 -2.36 21.66
CA MET A 348 11.99 -1.42 20.63
C MET A 348 11.82 0.03 21.12
N THR A 349 12.51 0.98 20.51
CA THR A 349 12.48 2.40 20.94
C THR A 349 11.27 3.14 20.36
N GLY A 350 10.89 2.80 19.13
CA GLY A 350 9.81 3.37 18.34
C GLY A 350 9.87 2.79 16.93
N PRO A 351 9.53 1.49 16.75
CA PRO A 351 9.77 0.77 15.51
C PRO A 351 8.83 1.27 14.40
N GLN A 352 9.25 1.09 13.15
CA GLN A 352 8.55 1.58 11.98
C GLN A 352 8.44 0.44 10.97
N GLY A 353 9.23 0.47 9.89
CA GLY A 353 9.26 -0.61 8.95
C GLY A 353 10.17 -1.77 9.33
N LEU A 354 9.95 -2.87 8.63
CA LEU A 354 10.77 -4.06 8.66
C LEU A 354 10.80 -4.72 7.28
N GLY A 355 11.77 -5.61 7.07
CA GLY A 355 11.95 -6.37 5.84
C GLY A 355 12.78 -7.61 6.11
N VAL A 356 12.48 -8.71 5.42
CA VAL A 356 13.19 -9.99 5.59
C VAL A 356 13.71 -10.50 4.24
N ASP A 357 14.91 -11.06 4.26
CA ASP A 357 15.53 -11.76 3.13
C ASP A 357 16.60 -12.75 3.65
N ASN A 358 16.64 -13.96 3.11
CA ASN A 358 17.72 -14.93 3.32
C ASN A 358 18.14 -15.19 4.79
N GLY A 359 17.17 -15.28 5.71
CA GLY A 359 17.44 -15.56 7.12
C GLY A 359 17.88 -14.34 7.95
N GLN A 360 17.74 -13.13 7.41
CA GLN A 360 18.06 -11.86 8.06
C GLN A 360 16.85 -10.92 8.05
N LEU A 361 16.47 -10.45 9.25
CA LEU A 361 15.40 -9.48 9.47
C LEU A 361 16.02 -8.10 9.72
N PHE A 362 15.55 -7.10 8.98
CA PHE A 362 15.90 -5.69 9.11
C PHE A 362 14.72 -4.98 9.79
N VAL A 363 14.98 -4.15 10.80
CA VAL A 363 13.96 -3.40 11.54
C VAL A 363 14.38 -1.93 11.65
N CYS A 364 13.61 -1.06 11.02
CA CYS A 364 13.70 0.38 11.18
C CYS A 364 13.16 0.76 12.55
N ASP A 365 14.01 1.37 13.38
CA ASP A 365 13.63 1.92 14.67
C ASP A 365 14.02 3.40 14.74
N SER A 366 13.33 4.16 15.58
CA SER A 366 13.54 5.59 15.81
C SER A 366 14.96 5.96 16.27
N ASP A 367 15.70 4.99 16.81
CA ASP A 367 17.10 5.09 17.24
C ASP A 367 18.11 4.48 16.23
N GLY A 368 17.65 3.96 15.08
CA GLY A 368 18.50 3.38 14.04
C GLY A 368 17.93 2.12 13.37
N LEU A 369 18.65 1.64 12.37
CA LEU A 369 18.37 0.36 11.71
C LEU A 369 18.98 -0.79 12.52
N LYS A 370 18.16 -1.73 12.98
CA LYS A 370 18.58 -2.96 13.67
C LYS A 370 18.52 -4.15 12.72
N THR A 371 19.48 -5.07 12.80
CA THR A 371 19.46 -6.34 12.04
C THR A 371 19.45 -7.54 12.97
N PHE A 372 18.67 -8.57 12.62
CA PHE A 372 18.51 -9.79 13.41
C PHE A 372 18.69 -11.03 12.55
N SER A 373 19.30 -12.08 13.12
CA SER A 373 19.28 -13.42 12.54
C SER A 373 17.95 -14.11 12.84
N THR A 374 17.31 -14.68 11.82
CA THR A 374 16.09 -15.51 11.95
C THR A 374 16.39 -17.03 11.94
N GLN A 375 17.67 -17.41 11.92
CA GLN A 375 18.11 -18.82 11.86
C GLN A 375 17.70 -19.67 13.09
N GLN A 376 17.33 -19.02 14.19
CA GLN A 376 16.92 -19.66 15.45
C GLN A 376 15.51 -19.21 15.90
N THR A 377 14.69 -18.69 14.98
CA THR A 377 13.32 -18.22 15.28
C THR A 377 12.51 -19.31 16.00
N PRO A 378 11.86 -19.00 17.15
CA PRO A 378 11.45 -17.67 17.60
C PRO A 378 12.52 -16.85 18.34
N GLN A 379 13.71 -17.40 18.62
CA GLN A 379 14.79 -16.66 19.25
C GLN A 379 15.64 -15.91 18.21
N LEU A 380 15.21 -14.69 17.90
CA LEU A 380 16.03 -13.71 17.17
C LEU A 380 17.28 -13.34 17.94
N THR A 381 18.38 -13.20 17.21
CA THR A 381 19.66 -12.68 17.72
C THR A 381 19.96 -11.35 17.02
N LEU A 382 20.05 -10.25 17.79
CA LEU A 382 20.50 -8.96 17.27
C LEU A 382 21.94 -9.10 16.75
N GLN A 383 22.17 -8.70 15.51
CA GLN A 383 23.47 -8.75 14.85
C GLN A 383 24.16 -7.39 14.90
N GLU A 384 23.49 -6.33 14.43
CA GLU A 384 24.04 -4.97 14.39
C GLU A 384 22.96 -3.91 14.67
N HIS A 385 23.38 -2.71 15.06
CA HIS A 385 22.54 -1.52 15.20
C HIS A 385 23.23 -0.31 14.55
N PHE A 386 22.77 0.03 13.35
CA PHE A 386 23.30 1.14 12.56
C PHE A 386 22.59 2.44 12.92
N GLN A 387 23.36 3.49 13.18
CA GLN A 387 22.87 4.83 13.54
C GLN A 387 22.37 5.61 12.29
N VAL A 388 21.49 4.99 11.50
CA VAL A 388 20.82 5.60 10.34
C VAL A 388 19.31 5.63 10.55
N LYS A 389 18.70 6.79 10.35
CA LYS A 389 17.26 7.01 10.59
C LYS A 389 16.45 6.73 9.34
N VAL A 390 16.07 5.47 9.18
CA VAL A 390 15.20 4.99 8.10
C VAL A 390 13.82 4.65 8.65
N THR A 391 12.80 4.74 7.79
CA THR A 391 11.43 4.30 8.06
C THR A 391 11.14 2.98 7.34
N ASP A 392 11.69 2.76 6.13
CA ASP A 392 11.58 1.53 5.31
C ASP A 392 12.92 0.84 5.08
N VAL A 393 12.86 -0.46 4.81
CA VAL A 393 13.94 -1.30 4.31
C VAL A 393 13.41 -2.38 3.37
N ILE A 394 13.66 -2.31 2.04
CA ILE A 394 13.52 -3.45 1.11
C ILE A 394 14.86 -4.19 0.99
N PRO A 395 15.09 -5.30 1.70
CA PRO A 395 16.19 -6.21 1.42
C PRO A 395 15.85 -7.11 0.23
N HIS A 396 16.77 -7.29 -0.71
CA HIS A 396 16.60 -8.22 -1.84
C HIS A 396 17.97 -8.69 -2.35
N ALA A 397 18.27 -9.98 -2.22
CA ALA A 397 19.44 -10.61 -2.84
C ALA A 397 20.78 -9.89 -2.56
N GLY A 398 20.99 -9.46 -1.31
CA GLY A 398 22.20 -8.74 -0.87
C GLY A 398 22.20 -7.22 -1.12
N LEU A 399 21.14 -6.65 -1.72
CA LEU A 399 20.90 -5.21 -1.81
C LEU A 399 19.81 -4.79 -0.83
N LEU A 400 20.10 -3.86 0.08
CA LEU A 400 19.14 -3.22 0.96
C LEU A 400 18.84 -1.82 0.44
N LEU A 401 17.61 -1.60 -0.03
CA LEU A 401 17.07 -0.25 -0.18
C LEU A 401 16.56 0.18 1.19
N ALA A 402 16.87 1.39 1.64
CA ALA A 402 16.35 1.91 2.90
C ALA A 402 16.03 3.39 2.76
N ILE A 403 14.81 3.83 3.09
CA ILE A 403 14.40 5.23 2.94
C ILE A 403 14.15 5.88 4.30
N GLY A 404 14.53 7.13 4.45
CA GLY A 404 14.27 7.95 5.64
C GLY A 404 14.12 9.42 5.25
N ALA A 405 14.07 10.31 6.25
CA ALA A 405 13.89 11.74 6.02
C ALA A 405 15.00 12.37 5.14
N ASP A 406 16.22 11.83 5.21
CA ASP A 406 17.38 12.32 4.47
C ASP A 406 17.39 11.86 3.00
N GLY A 407 16.70 10.77 2.66
CA GLY A 407 16.73 10.18 1.32
C GLY A 407 16.58 8.67 1.24
N LEU A 408 16.75 8.14 0.02
CA LEU A 408 16.92 6.71 -0.25
C LEU A 408 18.40 6.33 -0.15
N TYR A 409 18.76 5.60 0.89
CA TYR A 409 20.02 4.89 1.00
C TYR A 409 19.96 3.56 0.25
N GLN A 410 21.11 3.13 -0.26
CA GLN A 410 21.32 1.78 -0.74
C GLN A 410 22.55 1.18 -0.09
N TYR A 411 22.43 -0.07 0.37
CA TYR A 411 23.53 -0.80 0.98
C TYR A 411 23.70 -2.17 0.32
N ARG A 412 24.94 -2.63 0.21
CA ARG A 412 25.24 -4.06 0.08
C ARG A 412 25.23 -4.66 1.48
N TYR A 413 24.52 -5.77 1.68
CA TYR A 413 24.62 -6.56 2.91
C TYR A 413 25.20 -7.95 2.65
N THR A 414 26.11 -8.39 3.52
CA THR A 414 26.72 -9.73 3.47
C THR A 414 26.99 -10.22 4.89
N GLY A 415 26.24 -11.23 5.34
CA GLY A 415 26.24 -11.60 6.75
C GLY A 415 25.79 -10.42 7.61
N THR A 416 26.57 -10.05 8.64
CA THR A 416 26.26 -8.89 9.49
C THR A 416 26.69 -7.55 8.87
N LYS A 417 27.55 -7.54 7.85
CA LYS A 417 28.14 -6.31 7.31
C LYS A 417 27.17 -5.57 6.40
N LEU A 418 27.06 -4.26 6.60
CA LEU A 418 26.31 -3.32 5.78
C LEU A 418 27.26 -2.27 5.19
N GLU A 419 27.40 -2.23 3.87
CA GLU A 419 28.27 -1.31 3.11
C GLU A 419 27.41 -0.34 2.32
N GLN A 420 27.49 0.97 2.61
CA GLN A 420 26.70 1.96 1.87
C GLN A 420 27.23 2.13 0.45
N LEU A 421 26.35 1.93 -0.53
CA LEU A 421 26.63 2.07 -1.95
C LEU A 421 26.28 3.48 -2.46
N SER A 422 25.13 4.01 -2.07
CA SER A 422 24.66 5.33 -2.49
C SER A 422 23.63 5.93 -1.53
N LEU A 423 23.38 7.23 -1.69
CA LEU A 423 22.28 7.99 -1.10
C LEU A 423 21.71 8.91 -2.19
N LEU A 424 20.42 8.78 -2.50
CA LEU A 424 19.66 9.78 -3.25
C LEU A 424 18.91 10.68 -2.26
N PRO A 425 19.27 11.96 -2.13
CA PRO A 425 18.74 12.82 -1.08
C PRO A 425 17.29 13.23 -1.35
N ILE A 426 16.52 13.35 -0.27
CA ILE A 426 15.28 14.13 -0.25
C ILE A 426 15.64 15.58 0.07
N THR A 427 14.98 16.53 -0.59
CA THR A 427 15.08 17.96 -0.31
C THR A 427 13.73 18.44 0.18
N PRO A 428 13.48 18.51 1.50
CA PRO A 428 12.21 18.99 2.02
C PRO A 428 11.84 20.35 1.44
N LEU A 429 10.56 20.54 1.12
CA LEU A 429 10.04 21.87 0.81
C LEU A 429 10.02 22.71 2.12
N PRO A 430 10.28 24.03 2.03
CA PRO A 430 10.36 24.92 3.18
C PRO A 430 9.01 25.24 3.82
#